data_AF-A0A7V1EQW8-F1
#
_entry.id   AF-A0A7V1EQW8-F1
#
_cell.length_a   1.000
_cell.length_b   1.000
_cell.length_c   1.000
_cell.angle_alpha   90.00
_cell.angle_beta   90.00
_cell.angle_gamma   90.00
#
_symmetry.space_group_name_H-M   'P 1'
#
loop_
_entity.id
_entity.type
_entity.pdbx_description
1 polymer ?
#
loop_
_entity_poly.entity_id
_entity_poly.type
_entity_poly.pdbx_seq_one_letter_code
_entity_poly.pdbx_strand_id
1 'polypeptide(L)'
;MLESKLPRVGTTIFTRMSALAAECNALNLSQGFPDFDAPAPLLDAMARHVMAGHNQYAPMAGVLPLREQIVAQAALHMGINCDPDSEITVVPGATEGIFCAVMASVNPGDEVIVFDPCYDSYEPSIELAGGRAVHIPLTEHTFAIDWERVESAITSRTRLIIVNSPHNPSGSTLSHADLFCRALKNSRFSFTPSAGTYFQLLDYSAIVDTPDTRLAEDWTRQYGLASIPVSVFYQTPPAQCYLRFCFAKSDDVLLEAADILCTI
;
A
#
# COMPACT_ATOMS: atom_id res chain seq x y z
N MET A 1 0.28 -4.68 -43.38
CA MET A 1 -0.41 -3.99 -42.28
C MET A 1 0.44 -4.17 -41.04
N LEU A 2 0.64 -3.11 -40.25
CA LEU A 2 1.30 -3.23 -38.95
C LEU A 2 0.32 -3.88 -37.98
N GLU A 3 0.72 -4.96 -37.31
CA GLU A 3 -0.07 -5.61 -36.26
C GLU A 3 0.29 -5.00 -34.91
N SER A 4 -0.72 -4.50 -34.18
CA SER A 4 -0.49 -3.87 -32.88
C SER A 4 -0.17 -4.92 -31.83
N LYS A 5 0.85 -4.66 -30.99
CA LYS A 5 1.08 -5.44 -29.76
C LYS A 5 0.00 -5.23 -28.69
N LEU A 6 -0.81 -4.16 -28.82
CA LEU A 6 -1.85 -3.77 -27.86
C LEU A 6 -3.14 -3.42 -28.63
N PRO A 7 -3.81 -4.39 -29.29
CA PRO A 7 -4.98 -4.12 -30.12
C PRO A 7 -6.21 -3.68 -29.33
N ARG A 8 -6.20 -3.86 -28.00
CA ARG A 8 -7.31 -3.54 -27.09
C ARG A 8 -7.14 -2.22 -26.35
N VAL A 9 -5.96 -1.60 -26.42
CA VAL A 9 -5.71 -0.31 -25.75
C VAL A 9 -6.29 0.81 -26.62
N GLY A 10 -7.24 1.55 -26.05
CA GLY A 10 -7.91 2.68 -26.71
C GLY A 10 -7.75 3.98 -25.92
N THR A 11 -8.49 5.02 -26.34
CA THR A 11 -8.55 6.30 -25.62
C THR A 11 -9.09 6.09 -24.20
N THR A 12 -8.38 6.61 -23.20
CA THR A 12 -8.78 6.44 -21.80
C THR A 12 -9.99 7.30 -21.46
N ILE A 13 -10.76 6.87 -20.44
CA ILE A 13 -11.91 7.64 -19.95
C ILE A 13 -11.50 9.04 -19.46
N PHE A 14 -10.27 9.19 -18.95
CA PHE A 14 -9.72 10.46 -18.50
C PHE A 14 -9.66 11.49 -19.63
N THR A 15 -9.14 11.11 -20.81
CA THR A 15 -9.09 12.02 -21.96
C THR A 15 -10.50 12.45 -22.39
N ARG A 16 -11.45 11.49 -22.43
CA ARG A 16 -12.83 11.76 -22.82
C ARG A 16 -13.52 12.71 -21.82
N MET A 17 -13.42 12.45 -20.52
CA MET A 17 -14.05 13.28 -19.49
C MET A 17 -13.45 14.69 -19.43
N SER A 18 -12.15 14.81 -19.68
CA SER A 18 -11.47 16.11 -19.72
C SER A 18 -11.93 16.97 -20.89
N ALA A 19 -12.05 16.38 -22.08
CA ALA A 19 -12.58 17.06 -23.26
C ALA A 19 -14.03 17.50 -23.02
N LEU A 20 -14.87 16.61 -22.48
CA LEU A 20 -16.26 16.91 -22.16
C LEU A 20 -16.39 18.02 -21.11
N ALA A 21 -15.55 18.02 -20.07
CA ALA A 21 -15.55 19.06 -19.06
C ALA A 21 -15.24 20.44 -19.66
N ALA A 22 -14.28 20.50 -20.59
CA ALA A 22 -13.97 21.73 -21.33
C ALA A 22 -15.12 22.15 -22.25
N GLU A 23 -15.71 21.23 -23.01
CA GLU A 23 -16.87 21.47 -23.89
C GLU A 23 -18.07 22.02 -23.12
N CYS A 24 -18.32 21.51 -21.91
CA CYS A 24 -19.43 21.92 -21.06
C CYS A 24 -19.11 23.12 -20.14
N ASN A 25 -17.87 23.64 -20.14
CA ASN A 25 -17.39 24.60 -19.15
C ASN A 25 -17.70 24.16 -17.70
N ALA A 26 -17.51 22.87 -17.44
CA ALA A 26 -17.81 22.24 -16.15
C ALA A 26 -16.65 22.43 -15.17
N LEU A 27 -16.97 22.47 -13.86
CA LEU A 27 -15.95 22.32 -12.82
C LEU A 27 -15.38 20.90 -12.91
N ASN A 28 -14.07 20.80 -13.14
CA ASN A 28 -13.43 19.52 -13.42
C ASN A 28 -12.77 18.94 -12.16
N LEU A 29 -13.47 18.03 -11.49
CA LEU A 29 -12.94 17.24 -10.37
C LEU A 29 -12.53 15.81 -10.79
N SER A 30 -12.46 15.54 -12.11
CA SER A 30 -12.16 14.19 -12.63
C SER A 30 -10.67 13.94 -12.84
N GLN A 31 -9.89 15.01 -13.02
CA GLN A 31 -8.45 14.92 -13.23
C GLN A 31 -7.71 14.94 -11.89
N GLY A 32 -6.81 13.99 -11.71
CA GLY A 32 -5.95 13.88 -10.52
C GLY A 32 -4.68 14.72 -10.60
N PHE A 33 -4.76 15.97 -11.05
CA PHE A 33 -3.63 16.91 -10.97
C PHE A 33 -4.06 18.24 -10.31
N PRO A 34 -3.15 18.91 -9.58
CA PRO A 34 -3.46 20.19 -8.93
C PRO A 34 -3.86 21.29 -9.92
N ASP A 35 -4.81 22.15 -9.52
CA ASP A 35 -5.20 23.36 -10.25
C ASP A 35 -4.40 24.61 -9.83
N PHE A 36 -3.39 24.43 -8.98
CA PHE A 36 -2.47 25.45 -8.50
C PHE A 36 -1.03 25.17 -8.95
N ASP A 37 -0.22 26.22 -8.98
CA ASP A 37 1.17 26.16 -9.44
C ASP A 37 2.10 25.44 -8.44
N ALA A 38 3.25 24.99 -8.93
CA ALA A 38 4.30 24.42 -8.10
C ALA A 38 4.84 25.45 -7.08
N PRO A 39 5.41 25.00 -5.94
CA PRO A 39 6.01 25.91 -4.97
C PRO A 39 7.13 26.78 -5.60
N ALA A 40 7.08 28.10 -5.36
CA ALA A 40 8.05 29.05 -5.93
C ALA A 40 9.54 28.65 -5.72
N PRO A 41 9.97 28.12 -4.56
CA PRO A 41 11.36 27.67 -4.39
C PRO A 41 11.79 26.56 -5.37
N LEU A 42 10.86 25.70 -5.80
CA LEU A 42 11.14 24.66 -6.80
C LEU A 42 11.29 25.27 -8.20
N LEU A 43 10.40 26.19 -8.56
CA LEU A 43 10.46 26.93 -9.82
C LEU A 43 11.76 27.73 -9.94
N ASP A 44 12.15 28.44 -8.87
CA ASP A 44 13.39 29.18 -8.80
C ASP A 44 14.62 28.27 -8.92
N ALA A 45 14.59 27.08 -8.29
CA ALA A 45 15.64 26.10 -8.41
C ALA A 45 15.80 25.57 -9.83
N MET A 46 14.69 25.20 -10.47
CA MET A 46 14.67 24.78 -11.86
C MET A 46 15.24 25.88 -12.77
N ALA A 47 14.75 27.12 -12.64
CA ALA A 47 15.20 28.25 -13.44
C ALA A 47 16.71 28.51 -13.28
N ARG A 48 17.22 28.48 -12.05
CA ARG A 48 18.66 28.62 -11.78
C ARG A 48 19.50 27.57 -12.51
N HIS A 49 19.12 26.29 -12.46
CA HIS A 49 19.90 25.24 -13.11
C HIS A 49 19.88 25.33 -14.64
N VAL A 50 18.72 25.68 -15.21
CA VAL A 50 18.58 25.92 -16.66
C VAL A 50 19.48 27.07 -17.11
N MET A 51 19.42 28.20 -16.40
CA MET A 51 20.20 29.41 -16.74
C MET A 51 21.70 29.25 -16.49
N ALA A 52 22.10 28.37 -15.57
CA ALA A 52 23.50 28.02 -15.33
C ALA A 52 24.09 27.06 -16.41
N GLY A 53 23.30 26.65 -17.40
CA GLY A 53 23.77 25.83 -18.52
C GLY A 53 23.79 24.33 -18.25
N HIS A 54 23.10 23.84 -17.21
CA HIS A 54 22.97 22.41 -16.91
C HIS A 54 21.95 21.71 -17.84
N ASN A 55 22.16 21.85 -19.16
CA ASN A 55 21.23 21.44 -20.21
C ASN A 55 21.78 20.28 -21.07
N GLN A 56 22.83 19.60 -20.61
CA GLN A 56 23.44 18.44 -21.26
C GLN A 56 22.92 17.14 -20.63
N TYR A 57 23.31 16.00 -21.20
CA TYR A 57 22.91 14.69 -20.68
C TYR A 57 23.26 14.53 -19.19
N ALA A 58 22.26 14.11 -18.41
CA ALA A 58 22.47 13.58 -17.08
C ALA A 58 23.10 12.17 -17.17
N PRO A 59 23.75 11.68 -16.09
CA PRO A 59 24.09 10.27 -15.97
C PRO A 59 22.84 9.39 -16.12
N MET A 60 23.00 8.19 -16.68
CA MET A 60 21.90 7.30 -17.02
C MET A 60 20.97 6.99 -15.83
N ALA A 61 21.53 6.71 -14.65
CA ALA A 61 20.76 6.43 -13.43
C ALA A 61 20.15 7.69 -12.78
N GLY A 62 20.47 8.89 -13.27
CA GLY A 62 20.14 10.16 -12.65
C GLY A 62 21.35 10.84 -12.00
N VAL A 63 21.23 12.16 -11.81
CA VAL A 63 22.29 12.97 -11.17
C VAL A 63 22.49 12.54 -9.71
N LEU A 64 23.74 12.36 -9.30
CA LEU A 64 24.07 11.86 -7.97
C LEU A 64 23.44 12.67 -6.82
N PRO A 65 23.46 14.03 -6.83
CA PRO A 65 22.85 14.80 -5.76
C PRO A 65 21.35 14.53 -5.57
N LEU A 66 20.61 14.22 -6.63
CA LEU A 66 19.20 13.85 -6.53
C LEU A 66 19.04 12.47 -5.90
N ARG A 67 19.86 11.49 -6.32
CA ARG A 67 19.84 10.13 -5.79
C ARG A 67 20.14 10.12 -4.29
N GLU A 68 21.13 10.87 -3.83
CA GLU A 68 21.47 11.01 -2.41
C GLU A 68 20.30 11.61 -1.59
N GLN A 69 19.59 12.61 -2.13
CA GLN A 69 18.42 13.16 -1.44
C GLN A 69 17.25 12.18 -1.40
N ILE A 70 17.05 11.36 -2.44
CA ILE A 70 16.04 10.28 -2.42
C ILE A 70 16.36 9.28 -1.31
N VAL A 71 17.62 8.83 -1.19
CA VAL A 71 18.05 7.93 -0.09
C VAL A 71 17.79 8.57 1.27
N ALA A 72 18.14 9.85 1.44
CA ALA A 72 17.92 10.55 2.71
C ALA A 72 16.42 10.64 3.08
N GLN A 73 15.53 10.87 2.11
CA GLN A 73 14.09 10.89 2.33
C GLN A 73 13.54 9.48 2.65
N ALA A 74 14.02 8.45 1.96
CA ALA A 74 13.63 7.06 2.23
C ALA A 74 14.05 6.63 3.65
N ALA A 75 15.25 6.98 4.09
CA ALA A 75 15.71 6.71 5.44
C ALA A 75 14.88 7.45 6.50
N LEU A 76 14.58 8.73 6.27
CA LEU A 76 13.83 9.56 7.20
C LEU A 76 12.36 9.13 7.35
N HIS A 77 11.69 8.82 6.24
CA HIS A 77 10.25 8.60 6.22
C HIS A 77 9.84 7.13 6.22
N MET A 78 10.72 6.24 5.74
CA MET A 78 10.42 4.82 5.57
C MET A 78 11.39 3.92 6.34
N GLY A 79 12.46 4.48 6.93
CA GLY A 79 13.50 3.69 7.59
C GLY A 79 14.33 2.83 6.63
N ILE A 80 14.25 3.09 5.32
CA ILE A 80 14.94 2.31 4.28
C ILE A 80 16.31 2.94 4.02
N ASN A 81 17.36 2.16 4.20
CA ASN A 81 18.72 2.53 3.79
C ASN A 81 19.05 1.84 2.46
N CYS A 82 19.49 2.60 1.47
CA CYS A 82 19.91 2.08 0.18
C CYS A 82 21.12 2.83 -0.37
N ASP A 83 21.89 2.16 -1.21
CA ASP A 83 23.04 2.70 -1.91
C ASP A 83 22.58 3.56 -3.10
N PRO A 84 22.96 4.84 -3.17
CA PRO A 84 22.50 5.72 -4.23
C PRO A 84 22.98 5.29 -5.61
N ASP A 85 24.12 4.61 -5.74
CA ASP A 85 24.73 4.21 -7.01
C ASP A 85 24.18 2.90 -7.56
N SER A 86 23.91 1.91 -6.70
CA SER A 86 23.40 0.60 -7.16
C SER A 86 21.89 0.40 -6.99
N GLU A 87 21.21 1.17 -6.14
CA GLU A 87 19.81 0.90 -5.76
C GLU A 87 18.83 2.02 -6.12
N ILE A 88 19.30 3.15 -6.67
CA ILE A 88 18.45 4.25 -7.12
C ILE A 88 18.62 4.50 -8.62
N THR A 89 17.51 4.45 -9.36
CA THR A 89 17.42 4.88 -10.77
C THR A 89 16.30 5.90 -10.91
N VAL A 90 16.65 7.11 -11.37
CA VAL A 90 15.67 8.17 -11.65
C VAL A 90 15.08 7.96 -13.04
N VAL A 91 13.75 8.00 -13.11
CA VAL A 91 12.97 7.84 -14.35
C VAL A 91 12.05 9.05 -14.58
N PRO A 92 11.64 9.34 -15.82
CA PRO A 92 10.62 10.35 -16.18
C PRO A 92 9.21 10.05 -15.63
N GLY A 93 9.05 10.16 -14.31
CA GLY A 93 7.78 9.96 -13.62
C GLY A 93 7.47 8.49 -13.31
N ALA A 94 6.47 8.28 -12.45
CA ALA A 94 6.14 6.96 -11.92
C ALA A 94 5.66 5.97 -12.99
N THR A 95 4.97 6.45 -14.03
CA THR A 95 4.48 5.61 -15.14
C THR A 95 5.62 4.89 -15.86
N GLU A 96 6.74 5.58 -16.13
CA GLU A 96 7.91 4.94 -16.72
C GLU A 96 8.62 4.01 -15.72
N GLY A 97 8.63 4.37 -14.43
CA GLY A 97 9.16 3.48 -13.38
C GLY A 97 8.44 2.13 -13.33
N ILE A 98 7.10 2.16 -13.36
CA ILE A 98 6.26 0.96 -13.44
C ILE A 98 6.59 0.17 -14.71
N PHE A 99 6.63 0.86 -15.86
CA PHE A 99 6.93 0.24 -17.14
C PHE A 99 8.31 -0.47 -17.13
N CYS A 100 9.36 0.22 -16.67
CA CYS A 100 10.70 -0.33 -16.56
C CYS A 100 10.74 -1.55 -15.61
N ALA A 101 10.08 -1.47 -14.44
CA ALA A 101 10.04 -2.58 -13.49
C ALA A 101 9.37 -3.82 -14.08
N VAL A 102 8.25 -3.65 -14.79
CA VAL A 102 7.54 -4.73 -15.48
C VAL A 102 8.39 -5.29 -16.61
N MET A 103 8.90 -4.45 -17.52
CA MET A 103 9.68 -4.88 -18.67
C MET A 103 11.01 -5.56 -18.29
N ALA A 104 11.61 -5.17 -17.16
CA ALA A 104 12.84 -5.78 -16.66
C ALA A 104 12.60 -7.14 -15.98
N SER A 105 11.38 -7.40 -15.51
CA SER A 105 11.10 -8.52 -14.61
C SER A 105 10.18 -9.58 -15.19
N VAL A 106 9.32 -9.24 -16.15
CA VAL A 106 8.26 -10.12 -16.68
C VAL A 106 8.67 -10.70 -18.02
N ASN A 107 8.54 -12.02 -18.16
CA ASN A 107 8.74 -12.75 -19.41
C ASN A 107 7.42 -13.27 -20.00
N PRO A 108 7.41 -13.68 -21.28
CA PRO A 108 6.26 -14.33 -21.88
C PRO A 108 5.70 -15.50 -21.06
N GLY A 109 4.41 -15.41 -20.73
CA GLY A 109 3.67 -16.39 -19.94
C GLY A 109 3.88 -16.30 -18.42
N ASP A 110 4.60 -15.29 -17.92
CA ASP A 110 4.63 -14.99 -16.48
C ASP A 110 3.29 -14.40 -16.05
N GLU A 111 2.95 -14.57 -14.77
CA GLU A 111 1.74 -14.02 -14.17
C GLU A 111 2.10 -12.86 -13.25
N VAL A 112 1.32 -11.77 -13.33
CA VAL A 112 1.49 -10.60 -12.46
C VAL A 112 0.17 -10.32 -11.75
N ILE A 113 0.18 -10.38 -10.42
CA ILE A 113 -1.02 -10.10 -9.62
C ILE A 113 -1.20 -8.58 -9.51
N VAL A 114 -2.42 -8.12 -9.76
CA VAL A 114 -2.88 -6.73 -9.61
C VAL A 114 -4.20 -6.70 -8.84
N PHE A 115 -4.49 -5.59 -8.17
CA PHE A 115 -5.65 -5.45 -7.29
C PHE A 115 -6.70 -4.49 -7.87
N ASP A 116 -7.93 -4.97 -8.08
CA ASP A 116 -9.00 -4.13 -8.62
C ASP A 116 -9.75 -3.36 -7.53
N PRO A 117 -10.11 -2.08 -7.76
CA PRO A 117 -9.84 -1.29 -8.96
C PRO A 117 -8.37 -0.84 -9.06
N CYS A 118 -7.70 -1.07 -10.19
CA CYS A 118 -6.28 -0.71 -10.37
C CYS A 118 -6.05 0.50 -11.27
N TYR A 119 -4.84 1.07 -11.22
CA TYR A 119 -4.38 2.08 -12.16
C TYR A 119 -4.21 1.49 -13.56
N ASP A 120 -4.67 2.21 -14.57
CA ASP A 120 -4.87 1.72 -15.94
C ASP A 120 -3.57 1.41 -16.70
N SER A 121 -2.41 1.84 -16.20
CA SER A 121 -1.11 1.58 -16.86
C SER A 121 -0.52 0.19 -16.57
N TYR A 122 -1.01 -0.52 -15.54
CA TYR A 122 -0.41 -1.77 -15.08
C TYR A 122 -0.58 -2.89 -16.12
N GLU A 123 -1.83 -3.23 -16.46
CA GLU A 123 -2.15 -4.33 -17.37
C GLU A 123 -1.53 -4.15 -18.77
N PRO A 124 -1.60 -2.97 -19.43
CA PRO A 124 -0.95 -2.77 -20.73
C PRO A 124 0.56 -3.02 -20.70
N SER A 125 1.24 -2.65 -19.62
CA SER A 125 2.68 -2.89 -19.46
C SER A 125 2.98 -4.38 -19.32
N ILE A 126 2.16 -5.10 -18.55
CA ILE A 126 2.28 -6.55 -18.35
C ILE A 126 2.06 -7.29 -19.68
N GLU A 127 0.99 -6.94 -20.41
CA GLU A 127 0.67 -7.54 -21.71
C GLU A 127 1.77 -7.27 -22.74
N LEU A 128 2.34 -6.06 -22.75
CA LEU A 128 3.42 -5.72 -23.68
C LEU A 128 4.69 -6.55 -23.46
N ALA A 129 4.95 -6.94 -22.20
CA ALA A 129 6.04 -7.85 -21.81
C ALA A 129 5.71 -9.33 -22.12
N GLY A 130 4.48 -9.64 -22.54
CA GLY A 130 4.00 -10.99 -22.80
C GLY A 130 3.50 -11.73 -21.56
N GLY A 131 3.40 -11.04 -20.42
CA GLY A 131 2.82 -11.57 -19.19
C GLY A 131 1.30 -11.56 -19.21
N ARG A 132 0.70 -12.16 -18.18
CA ARG A 132 -0.74 -12.17 -17.94
C ARG A 132 -1.05 -11.50 -16.60
N ALA A 133 -1.89 -10.47 -16.62
CA ALA A 133 -2.42 -9.89 -15.40
C ALA A 133 -3.39 -10.89 -14.71
N VAL A 134 -3.19 -11.11 -13.41
CA VAL A 134 -4.08 -11.87 -12.53
C VAL A 134 -4.77 -10.86 -11.62
N HIS A 135 -6.02 -10.55 -11.93
CA HIS A 135 -6.80 -9.57 -11.18
C HIS A 135 -7.41 -10.19 -9.92
N ILE A 136 -7.16 -9.56 -8.78
CA ILE A 136 -7.81 -9.88 -7.51
C ILE A 136 -8.64 -8.66 -7.09
N PRO A 137 -9.98 -8.78 -6.99
CA PRO A 137 -10.78 -7.66 -6.53
C PRO A 137 -10.55 -7.42 -5.04
N LEU A 138 -10.30 -6.15 -4.68
CA LEU A 138 -10.34 -5.70 -3.30
C LEU A 138 -11.74 -5.91 -2.72
N THR A 139 -11.83 -6.04 -1.40
CA THR A 139 -13.10 -6.26 -0.71
C THR A 139 -14.08 -5.11 -0.93
N GLU A 140 -15.36 -5.46 -1.08
CA GLU A 140 -16.43 -4.48 -1.24
C GLU A 140 -16.48 -3.55 -0.02
N HIS A 141 -16.64 -2.24 -0.26
CA HIS A 141 -16.72 -1.16 0.73
C HIS A 141 -15.43 -0.78 1.47
N THR A 142 -14.57 -1.73 1.86
CA THR A 142 -13.33 -1.41 2.61
C THR A 142 -12.10 -1.29 1.74
N PHE A 143 -12.14 -1.85 0.52
CA PHE A 143 -10.99 -1.90 -0.40
C PHE A 143 -9.74 -2.51 0.24
N ALA A 144 -9.93 -3.49 1.12
CA ALA A 144 -8.85 -4.26 1.73
C ALA A 144 -8.43 -5.41 0.80
N ILE A 145 -7.18 -5.85 0.93
CA ILE A 145 -6.67 -7.01 0.20
C ILE A 145 -7.21 -8.28 0.86
N ASP A 146 -7.87 -9.13 0.07
CA ASP A 146 -8.20 -10.50 0.46
C ASP A 146 -6.95 -11.39 0.32
N TRP A 147 -6.21 -11.53 1.41
CA TRP A 147 -4.97 -12.30 1.42
C TRP A 147 -5.15 -13.80 1.17
N GLU A 148 -6.34 -14.36 1.44
CA GLU A 148 -6.62 -15.77 1.11
C GLU A 148 -6.72 -15.97 -0.40
N ARG A 149 -7.38 -15.01 -1.09
CA ARG A 149 -7.39 -14.99 -2.55
C ARG A 149 -6.00 -14.77 -3.13
N VAL A 150 -5.18 -13.93 -2.51
CA VAL A 150 -3.77 -13.75 -2.93
C VAL A 150 -3.02 -15.07 -2.83
N GLU A 151 -3.06 -15.72 -1.67
CA GLU A 151 -2.38 -17.01 -1.45
C GLU A 151 -2.85 -18.08 -2.45
N SER A 152 -4.16 -18.13 -2.70
CA SER A 152 -4.75 -19.08 -3.66
C SER A 152 -4.43 -18.76 -5.13
N ALA A 153 -4.13 -17.51 -5.45
CA ALA A 153 -3.81 -17.06 -6.80
C ALA A 153 -2.32 -17.20 -7.15
N ILE A 154 -1.45 -17.39 -6.16
CA ILE A 154 -0.02 -17.59 -6.38
C ILE A 154 0.21 -18.96 -7.03
N THR A 155 0.90 -18.97 -8.16
CA THR A 155 1.31 -20.16 -8.89
C THR A 155 2.82 -20.18 -9.11
N SER A 156 3.35 -21.26 -9.68
CA SER A 156 4.75 -21.31 -10.13
C SER A 156 5.08 -20.34 -11.27
N ARG A 157 4.07 -19.69 -11.87
CA ARG A 157 4.23 -18.65 -12.91
C ARG A 157 4.13 -17.24 -12.36
N THR A 158 3.72 -17.07 -11.10
CA THR A 158 3.61 -15.74 -10.47
C THR A 158 4.99 -15.11 -10.34
N ARG A 159 5.19 -14.00 -11.05
CA ARG A 159 6.47 -13.30 -11.14
C ARG A 159 6.51 -12.01 -10.33
N LEU A 160 5.38 -11.29 -10.28
CA LEU A 160 5.25 -10.02 -9.57
C LEU A 160 3.87 -9.91 -8.91
N ILE A 161 3.81 -9.10 -7.85
CA ILE A 161 2.58 -8.58 -7.27
C ILE A 161 2.73 -7.05 -7.24
N ILE A 162 1.83 -6.31 -7.90
CA ILE A 162 1.86 -4.85 -7.91
C ILE A 162 0.93 -4.33 -6.83
N VAL A 163 1.50 -3.63 -5.84
CA VAL A 163 0.77 -3.01 -4.73
C VAL A 163 0.81 -1.49 -4.88
N ASN A 164 -0.34 -0.84 -4.74
CA ASN A 164 -0.45 0.62 -4.72
C ASN A 164 -1.05 1.09 -3.39
N SER A 165 -0.24 1.75 -2.57
CA SER A 165 -0.65 2.32 -1.28
C SER A 165 0.06 3.67 -1.06
N PRO A 166 -0.66 4.78 -0.84
CA PRO A 166 -2.11 4.92 -0.86
C PRO A 166 -2.73 4.54 -2.21
N HIS A 167 -3.88 3.87 -2.15
CA HIS A 167 -4.50 3.24 -3.31
C HIS A 167 -5.33 4.23 -4.12
N ASN A 168 -4.99 4.39 -5.39
CA ASN A 168 -5.82 5.08 -6.38
C ASN A 168 -6.67 4.02 -7.12
N PRO A 169 -8.01 4.10 -7.13
CA PRO A 169 -8.87 5.25 -6.79
C PRO A 169 -9.55 5.22 -5.42
N SER A 170 -9.43 4.16 -4.62
CA SER A 170 -10.24 4.02 -3.39
C SER A 170 -9.84 4.94 -2.24
N GLY A 171 -8.60 5.42 -2.23
CA GLY A 171 -7.99 6.13 -1.10
C GLY A 171 -7.62 5.23 0.08
N SER A 172 -7.77 3.90 -0.02
CA SER A 172 -7.38 2.98 1.06
C SER A 172 -5.85 2.90 1.19
N THR A 173 -5.37 2.53 2.38
CA THR A 173 -3.95 2.36 2.66
C THR A 173 -3.71 0.99 3.29
N LEU A 174 -2.53 0.41 3.04
CA LEU A 174 -2.05 -0.70 3.84
C LEU A 174 -1.53 -0.16 5.18
N SER A 175 -1.93 -0.80 6.26
CA SER A 175 -1.72 -0.34 7.62
C SER A 175 -1.12 -1.42 8.52
N HIS A 176 -0.55 -0.98 9.64
CA HIS A 176 -0.11 -1.90 10.71
C HIS A 176 -1.29 -2.71 11.29
N ALA A 177 -2.52 -2.19 11.18
CA ALA A 177 -3.72 -2.94 11.55
C ALA A 177 -3.90 -4.17 10.67
N ASP A 178 -3.63 -4.05 9.36
CA ASP A 178 -3.71 -5.16 8.41
C ASP A 178 -2.66 -6.23 8.74
N LEU A 179 -1.43 -5.81 9.06
CA LEU A 179 -0.37 -6.72 9.48
C LEU A 179 -0.77 -7.49 10.74
N PHE A 180 -1.20 -6.78 11.79
CA PHE A 180 -1.54 -7.38 13.07
C PHE A 180 -2.77 -8.29 12.94
N CYS A 181 -3.85 -7.84 12.29
CA CYS A 181 -5.04 -8.65 12.07
C CYS A 181 -4.75 -9.91 11.25
N ARG A 182 -3.90 -9.81 10.23
CA ARG A 182 -3.49 -10.98 9.42
C ARG A 182 -2.68 -11.97 10.26
N ALA A 183 -1.76 -11.50 11.09
CA ALA A 183 -0.96 -12.37 11.95
C ALA A 183 -1.84 -13.10 12.99
N LEU A 184 -2.98 -12.52 13.38
CA LEU A 184 -3.96 -13.13 14.29
C LEU A 184 -4.93 -14.12 13.64
N LYS A 185 -4.84 -14.35 12.32
CA LYS A 185 -5.81 -15.17 11.57
C LYS A 185 -6.01 -16.57 12.15
N ASN A 186 -4.95 -17.17 12.68
CA ASN A 186 -4.99 -18.52 13.26
C ASN A 186 -5.21 -18.53 14.78
N SER A 187 -5.44 -17.36 15.39
CA SER A 187 -5.72 -17.26 16.82
C SER A 187 -7.16 -17.68 17.14
N ARG A 188 -7.44 -17.91 18.43
CA ARG A 188 -8.80 -18.24 18.91
C ARG A 188 -9.67 -17.00 19.16
N PHE A 189 -9.14 -15.81 18.93
CA PHE A 189 -9.86 -14.55 19.09
C PHE A 189 -10.73 -14.27 17.87
N SER A 190 -11.90 -13.66 18.08
CA SER A 190 -12.66 -13.02 17.01
C SER A 190 -12.52 -11.50 17.07
N PHE A 191 -12.61 -10.83 15.93
CA PHE A 191 -12.48 -9.38 15.87
C PHE A 191 -13.06 -8.80 14.58
N THR A 192 -13.37 -7.50 14.62
CA THR A 192 -13.62 -6.68 13.44
C THR A 192 -12.46 -5.70 13.29
N PRO A 193 -11.78 -5.63 12.12
CA PRO A 193 -10.69 -4.69 11.91
C PRO A 193 -11.07 -3.25 12.26
N SER A 194 -10.21 -2.57 13.01
CA SER A 194 -10.40 -1.18 13.43
C SER A 194 -10.36 -0.23 12.24
N ALA A 195 -11.37 0.64 12.12
CA ALA A 195 -11.53 1.53 10.95
C ALA A 195 -10.92 2.95 11.12
N GLY A 196 -10.38 3.32 12.29
CA GLY A 196 -9.97 4.71 12.51
C GLY A 196 -9.18 5.06 13.76
N THR A 197 -8.59 4.08 14.46
CA THR A 197 -7.75 4.32 15.64
C THR A 197 -6.54 3.40 15.63
N TYR A 198 -5.59 3.55 16.55
CA TYR A 198 -4.43 2.67 16.70
C TYR A 198 -4.70 1.40 17.51
N PHE A 199 -5.97 1.07 17.75
CA PHE A 199 -6.35 -0.01 18.64
C PHE A 199 -7.20 -1.06 17.93
N GLN A 200 -6.89 -2.33 18.19
CA GLN A 200 -7.69 -3.48 17.79
C GLN A 200 -8.34 -4.09 19.04
N LEU A 201 -9.64 -4.31 18.98
CA LEU A 201 -10.36 -5.08 20.01
C LEU A 201 -10.37 -6.55 19.59
N LEU A 202 -9.97 -7.42 20.52
CA LEU A 202 -10.04 -8.87 20.37
C LEU A 202 -11.09 -9.42 21.34
N ASP A 203 -12.07 -10.12 20.79
CA ASP A 203 -13.08 -10.85 21.55
C ASP A 203 -12.51 -12.21 21.98
N TYR A 204 -12.51 -12.47 23.28
CA TYR A 204 -12.02 -13.69 23.89
C TYR A 204 -13.13 -14.60 24.45
N SER A 205 -14.41 -14.31 24.17
CA SER A 205 -15.56 -15.06 24.69
C SER A 205 -15.53 -16.56 24.38
N ALA A 206 -14.89 -16.96 23.28
CA ALA A 206 -14.71 -18.37 22.90
C ALA A 206 -13.52 -19.05 23.61
N ILE A 207 -12.71 -18.30 24.36
CA ILE A 207 -11.44 -18.74 24.95
C ILE A 207 -11.61 -19.04 26.44
N VAL A 208 -12.14 -18.07 27.20
CA VAL A 208 -12.24 -18.15 28.66
C VAL A 208 -13.35 -17.24 29.20
N ASP A 209 -14.09 -17.74 30.19
CA ASP A 209 -15.09 -16.97 30.93
C ASP A 209 -14.45 -16.33 32.17
N THR A 210 -13.75 -15.21 31.96
CA THR A 210 -13.09 -14.45 33.03
C THR A 210 -13.25 -12.95 32.75
N PRO A 211 -13.52 -12.11 33.78
CA PRO A 211 -13.57 -10.67 33.61
C PRO A 211 -12.29 -10.12 32.97
N ASP A 212 -12.44 -9.24 32.00
CA ASP A 212 -11.35 -8.69 31.20
C ASP A 212 -10.25 -8.04 32.05
N THR A 213 -10.61 -7.38 33.15
CA THR A 213 -9.67 -6.76 34.10
C THR A 213 -8.71 -7.78 34.70
N ARG A 214 -9.23 -8.91 35.16
CA ARG A 214 -8.40 -10.00 35.70
C ARG A 214 -7.62 -10.67 34.58
N LEU A 215 -8.25 -10.91 33.44
CA LEU A 215 -7.61 -11.58 32.31
C LEU A 215 -6.41 -10.78 31.78
N ALA A 216 -6.55 -9.46 31.65
CA ALA A 216 -5.48 -8.57 31.22
C ALA A 216 -4.27 -8.66 32.17
N GLU A 217 -4.49 -8.68 33.49
CA GLU A 217 -3.40 -8.84 34.46
C GLU A 217 -2.75 -10.23 34.39
N ASP A 218 -3.56 -11.29 34.35
CA ASP A 218 -3.09 -12.67 34.37
C ASP A 218 -2.26 -12.98 33.11
N TRP A 219 -2.74 -12.58 31.93
CA TRP A 219 -2.00 -12.76 30.67
C TRP A 219 -0.76 -11.88 30.56
N THR A 220 -0.76 -10.69 31.15
CA THR A 220 0.46 -9.88 31.25
C THR A 220 1.53 -10.61 32.04
N ARG A 221 1.18 -11.23 33.18
CA ARG A 221 2.13 -11.98 34.03
C ARG A 221 2.56 -13.30 33.41
N GLN A 222 1.62 -14.00 32.77
CA GLN A 222 1.84 -15.35 32.24
C GLN A 222 2.57 -15.33 30.90
N TYR A 223 2.14 -14.47 29.97
CA TYR A 223 2.63 -14.46 28.59
C TYR A 223 3.51 -13.25 28.27
N GLY A 224 3.65 -12.28 29.20
CA GLY A 224 4.40 -11.06 28.96
C GLY A 224 3.70 -10.06 28.03
N LEU A 225 2.44 -10.31 27.66
CA LEU A 225 1.69 -9.48 26.71
C LEU A 225 0.63 -8.64 27.43
N ALA A 226 0.85 -7.33 27.47
CA ALA A 226 -0.07 -6.39 28.08
C ALA A 226 -1.23 -6.00 27.14
N SER A 227 -2.44 -5.89 27.71
CA SER A 227 -3.65 -5.43 27.04
C SER A 227 -4.44 -4.49 27.95
N ILE A 228 -5.40 -3.76 27.40
CA ILE A 228 -6.30 -2.92 28.20
C ILE A 228 -7.70 -3.54 28.22
N PRO A 229 -8.26 -3.84 29.41
CA PRO A 229 -9.64 -4.28 29.55
C PRO A 229 -10.59 -3.19 29.05
N VAL A 230 -11.61 -3.57 28.27
CA VAL A 230 -12.55 -2.59 27.70
C VAL A 230 -13.59 -2.14 28.74
N SER A 231 -13.89 -2.97 29.73
CA SER A 231 -14.85 -2.68 30.81
C SER A 231 -14.50 -1.43 31.63
N VAL A 232 -13.22 -1.06 31.73
CA VAL A 232 -12.77 0.12 32.51
C VAL A 232 -13.18 1.45 31.87
N PHE A 233 -13.61 1.43 30.61
CA PHE A 233 -14.16 2.60 29.93
C PHE A 233 -15.67 2.78 30.16
N TYR A 234 -16.31 1.89 30.92
CA TYR A 234 -17.73 1.99 31.27
C TYR A 234 -17.90 2.40 32.73
N GLN A 235 -18.90 3.23 33.00
CA GLN A 235 -19.37 3.45 34.37
C GLN A 235 -20.06 2.18 34.93
N THR A 236 -20.85 1.51 34.08
CA THR A 236 -21.45 0.20 34.34
C THR A 236 -21.21 -0.68 33.11
N PRO A 237 -20.28 -1.64 33.16
CA PRO A 237 -19.93 -2.43 32.00
C PRO A 237 -21.05 -3.42 31.63
N PRO A 238 -21.33 -3.60 30.32
CA PRO A 238 -22.17 -4.71 29.86
C PRO A 238 -21.44 -6.05 30.00
N ALA A 239 -22.15 -7.16 29.82
CA ALA A 239 -21.51 -8.45 29.59
C ALA A 239 -20.78 -8.39 28.24
N GLN A 240 -19.45 -8.36 28.27
CA GLN A 240 -18.58 -8.29 27.11
C GLN A 240 -17.24 -8.99 27.40
N CYS A 241 -16.58 -9.47 26.36
CA CYS A 241 -15.31 -10.19 26.49
C CYS A 241 -14.26 -9.58 25.54
N TYR A 242 -13.94 -8.30 25.70
CA TYR A 242 -12.97 -7.62 24.84
C TYR A 242 -11.71 -7.19 25.57
N LEU A 243 -10.57 -7.45 24.95
CA LEU A 243 -9.28 -6.84 25.29
C LEU A 243 -8.83 -5.92 24.15
N ARG A 244 -8.28 -4.75 24.52
CA ARG A 244 -7.77 -3.76 23.58
C ARG A 244 -6.26 -3.84 23.45
N PHE A 245 -5.78 -4.01 22.22
CA PHE A 245 -4.37 -4.04 21.86
C PHE A 245 -4.02 -2.83 20.98
N CYS A 246 -2.84 -2.24 21.16
CA CYS A 246 -2.38 -1.10 20.39
C CYS A 246 -1.45 -1.58 19.26
N PHE A 247 -1.85 -1.37 18.01
CA PHE A 247 -1.05 -1.78 16.85
C PHE A 247 -0.10 -0.68 16.34
N ALA A 248 -0.07 0.51 16.97
CA ALA A 248 0.96 1.51 16.73
C ALA A 248 2.29 1.10 17.40
N LYS A 249 2.91 0.07 16.83
CA LYS A 249 4.19 -0.56 17.21
C LYS A 249 4.95 -0.91 15.94
N SER A 250 6.22 -1.27 16.08
CA SER A 250 7.00 -1.84 14.96
C SER A 250 6.45 -3.19 14.54
N ASP A 251 6.68 -3.55 13.28
CA ASP A 251 6.25 -4.83 12.69
C ASP A 251 6.71 -6.03 13.54
N ASP A 252 7.97 -6.06 13.99
CA ASP A 252 8.51 -7.14 14.82
C ASP A 252 7.70 -7.34 16.12
N VAL A 253 7.33 -6.24 16.79
CA VAL A 253 6.55 -6.28 18.03
C VAL A 253 5.12 -6.78 17.76
N LEU A 254 4.53 -6.40 16.63
CA LEU A 254 3.19 -6.87 16.25
C LEU A 254 3.19 -8.35 15.92
N LEU A 255 4.22 -8.83 15.23
CA LEU A 255 4.38 -10.24 14.89
C LEU A 255 4.62 -11.09 16.14
N GLU A 256 5.54 -10.66 17.03
CA GLU A 256 5.78 -11.35 18.31
C GLU A 256 4.51 -11.39 19.19
N ALA A 257 3.79 -10.27 19.28
CA ALA A 257 2.53 -10.23 20.01
C ALA A 257 1.47 -11.16 19.40
N ALA A 258 1.38 -11.23 18.07
CA ALA A 258 0.45 -12.12 17.39
C ALA A 258 0.82 -13.60 17.57
N ASP A 259 2.11 -13.94 17.57
CA ASP A 259 2.59 -15.30 17.87
C ASP A 259 2.17 -15.73 19.27
N ILE A 260 2.34 -14.86 20.28
CA ILE A 260 1.86 -15.10 21.64
C ILE A 260 0.34 -15.33 21.64
N LEU A 261 -0.43 -14.43 21.02
CA LEU A 261 -1.89 -14.51 20.98
C LEU A 261 -2.39 -15.78 20.25
N CYS A 262 -1.66 -16.28 19.25
CA CYS A 262 -1.98 -17.54 18.58
C CYS A 262 -1.72 -18.78 19.44
N THR A 263 -0.88 -18.68 20.47
CA THR A 263 -0.64 -19.78 21.43
C THR A 263 -1.70 -19.86 22.53
N ILE A 264 -2.46 -18.78 22.73
CA ILE A 264 -3.55 -18.71 23.70
C ILE A 264 -4.71 -19.52 23.17
#